data_AF-A0A4R4LFL9-F1
#
_entry.id   AF-A0A4R4LFL9-F1
#
_cell.length_a   1.000
_cell.length_b   1.000
_cell.length_c   1.000
_cell.angle_alpha   90.00
_cell.angle_beta   90.00
_cell.angle_gamma   90.00
#
_symmetry.space_group_name_H-M   'P 1'
#
loop_
_entity.id
_entity.type
_entity.pdbx_description
1 polymer ?
#
loop_
_entity_poly.entity_id
_entity_poly.type
_entity_poly.pdbx_seq_one_letter_code
_entity_poly.pdbx_strand_id
1 'polypeptide(L)'
;MPRFPTGAFPEDYATLLSQTGPGTLAGVLRLLVPGCGVDGFDIETEQRNLVPPHPEARLWGVFASGETCWWLPVDDDPARWLVALDGHGRQQLNLTTTEFLEEWLDGLLDLPVLSLPPVPRERTLTPAGQRVEPAVPASSQPGTRNSLAQLQTIIGPGTPGTYEWEDIEQELGVPRLPADYKRLYETYYSDHWIVLNGIFIEHPHDLASSHETHAESMREWGFGSGPRHPLHPEPGGLLYCAGTEGRASLWWDTRDPDPDRWPIWTDRRDTEELWTITEFLVAELTGVGLDLTDSSLGNPADWAWPIWGPRRPR
;
A
#
# COMPACT_ATOMS: atom_id res chain seq x y z
N MET A 1 31.78 -8.37 -24.11
CA MET A 1 31.34 -8.18 -22.72
C MET A 1 30.91 -6.74 -22.57
N PRO A 2 29.68 -6.45 -22.13
CA PRO A 2 29.31 -5.09 -21.78
C PRO A 2 30.22 -4.65 -20.62
N ARG A 3 30.92 -3.53 -20.79
CA ARG A 3 31.62 -2.87 -19.69
C ARG A 3 30.55 -2.16 -18.88
N PHE A 4 30.24 -2.69 -17.70
CA PHE A 4 29.40 -1.99 -16.73
C PHE A 4 30.08 -0.69 -16.31
N PRO A 5 29.35 0.43 -16.17
CA PRO A 5 29.94 1.66 -15.66
C PRO A 5 30.38 1.45 -14.21
N THR A 6 31.52 2.04 -13.85
CA THR A 6 31.94 2.19 -12.46
C THR A 6 31.00 3.16 -11.74
N GLY A 7 30.00 2.60 -11.07
CA GLY A 7 29.11 3.29 -10.15
C GLY A 7 28.67 2.29 -9.08
N ALA A 8 28.42 2.77 -7.86
CA ALA A 8 27.88 1.94 -6.79
C ALA A 8 26.41 1.63 -7.11
N PHE A 9 26.12 0.40 -7.55
CA PHE A 9 24.78 -0.19 -7.63
C PHE A 9 24.86 -1.59 -7.01
N PRO A 10 23.72 -2.18 -6.58
CA PRO A 10 23.72 -3.45 -5.86
C PRO A 10 24.46 -4.56 -6.63
N GLU A 11 25.40 -5.26 -5.97
CA GLU A 11 26.26 -6.28 -6.61
C GLU A 11 25.44 -7.47 -7.14
N ASP A 12 24.35 -7.80 -6.47
CA ASP A 12 23.40 -8.83 -6.88
C ASP A 12 22.72 -8.47 -8.22
N TYR A 13 22.30 -7.21 -8.38
CA TYR A 13 21.77 -6.70 -9.64
C TYR A 13 22.83 -6.63 -10.74
N ALA A 14 24.05 -6.21 -10.42
CA ALA A 14 25.18 -6.26 -11.36
C ALA A 14 25.43 -7.69 -11.86
N THR A 15 25.38 -8.66 -10.95
CA THR A 15 25.53 -10.08 -11.26
C THR A 15 24.40 -10.57 -12.17
N LEU A 16 23.14 -10.24 -11.85
CA LEU A 16 21.97 -10.53 -12.68
C LEU A 16 22.16 -9.98 -14.10
N LEU A 17 22.49 -8.70 -14.25
CA LEU A 17 22.71 -8.07 -15.55
C LEU A 17 23.92 -8.62 -16.30
N SER A 18 24.98 -9.06 -15.60
CA SER A 18 26.16 -9.64 -16.23
C SER A 18 25.85 -10.98 -16.93
N GLN A 19 24.90 -11.73 -16.35
CA GLN A 19 24.48 -13.02 -16.88
C GLN A 19 23.45 -12.85 -18.01
N THR A 20 22.63 -11.81 -17.92
CA THR A 20 21.39 -11.75 -18.69
C THR A 20 21.33 -10.59 -19.69
N GLY A 21 22.10 -9.52 -19.45
CA GLY A 21 22.08 -8.28 -20.25
C GLY A 21 20.84 -7.41 -20.00
N PRO A 22 20.76 -6.21 -20.60
CA PRO A 22 19.53 -5.43 -20.62
C PRO A 22 18.42 -6.23 -21.33
N GLY A 23 17.21 -6.21 -20.78
CA GLY A 23 16.10 -6.98 -21.35
C GLY A 23 14.80 -6.81 -20.60
N THR A 24 13.75 -7.42 -21.14
CA THR A 24 12.41 -7.41 -20.55
C THR A 24 12.14 -8.75 -19.89
N LEU A 25 12.05 -8.72 -18.56
CA LEU A 25 11.77 -9.86 -17.70
C LEU A 25 10.27 -10.14 -17.67
N ALA A 26 9.90 -11.41 -17.77
CA ALA A 26 8.51 -11.91 -17.79
C ALA A 26 7.63 -11.19 -18.84
N GLY A 27 8.25 -10.63 -19.88
CA GLY A 27 7.55 -9.86 -20.92
C GLY A 27 6.94 -8.52 -20.44
N VAL A 28 7.18 -8.09 -19.20
CA VAL A 28 6.53 -6.91 -18.63
C VAL A 28 7.45 -5.95 -17.89
N LEU A 29 8.59 -6.39 -17.35
CA LEU A 29 9.50 -5.51 -16.59
C LEU A 29 10.80 -5.30 -17.36
N ARG A 30 11.03 -4.09 -17.87
CA ARG A 30 12.31 -3.72 -18.48
C ARG A 30 13.34 -3.54 -17.37
N LEU A 31 14.42 -4.32 -17.40
CA LEU A 31 15.59 -4.16 -16.55
C LEU A 31 16.54 -3.18 -17.22
N LEU A 32 16.72 -2.02 -16.61
CA LEU A 32 17.52 -0.94 -17.15
C LEU A 32 18.99 -1.09 -16.74
N VAL A 33 19.87 -0.62 -17.62
CA VAL A 33 21.33 -0.70 -17.46
C VAL A 33 21.92 0.69 -17.66
N PRO A 34 22.78 1.17 -16.74
CA PRO A 34 23.35 2.50 -16.86
C PRO A 34 24.35 2.56 -18.03
N GLY A 35 24.24 3.59 -18.86
CA GLY A 35 25.16 3.86 -19.97
C GLY A 35 25.18 2.77 -21.05
N CYS A 36 24.14 1.94 -21.17
CA CYS A 36 24.09 0.91 -22.20
C CYS A 36 23.83 1.51 -23.60
N GLY A 37 23.26 2.72 -23.68
CA GLY A 37 22.97 3.42 -24.93
C GLY A 37 21.91 2.74 -25.80
N VAL A 38 21.19 1.76 -25.26
CA VAL A 38 20.06 1.11 -25.93
C VAL A 38 18.78 1.86 -25.55
N ASP A 39 18.07 2.36 -26.55
CA ASP A 39 16.84 3.12 -26.38
C ASP A 39 15.80 2.31 -25.58
N GLY A 40 15.20 2.93 -24.57
CA GLY A 40 14.28 2.26 -23.65
C GLY A 40 14.91 1.32 -22.61
N PHE A 41 16.24 1.19 -22.56
CA PHE A 41 16.96 0.34 -21.59
C PHE A 41 18.09 1.07 -20.85
N ASP A 42 18.37 2.31 -21.21
CA ASP A 42 19.42 3.13 -20.61
C ASP A 42 18.89 3.95 -19.42
N ILE A 43 19.42 3.70 -18.22
CA ILE A 43 18.96 4.38 -16.98
C ILE A 43 19.05 5.90 -17.11
N GLU A 44 20.18 6.43 -17.61
CA GLU A 44 20.41 7.88 -17.67
C GLU A 44 19.45 8.57 -18.64
N THR A 45 19.06 7.87 -19.70
CA THR A 45 18.11 8.37 -20.70
C THR A 45 16.68 8.31 -20.17
N GLU A 46 16.25 7.17 -19.63
CA GLU A 46 14.89 6.99 -19.12
C GLU A 46 14.61 7.89 -17.91
N GLN A 47 15.55 8.00 -16.97
CA GLN A 47 15.37 8.76 -15.73
C GLN A 47 15.19 10.28 -15.98
N ARG A 48 15.76 10.85 -17.05
CA ARG A 48 15.62 12.30 -17.37
C ARG A 48 14.18 12.73 -17.60
N ASN A 49 13.30 11.80 -17.98
CA ASN A 49 11.90 12.09 -18.29
C ASN A 49 10.97 11.77 -17.11
N LEU A 50 11.51 11.33 -15.98
CA LEU A 50 10.76 10.86 -14.83
C LEU A 50 11.05 11.74 -13.61
N VAL A 51 10.02 11.95 -12.79
CA VAL A 51 10.21 12.56 -11.47
C VAL A 51 10.49 11.40 -10.52
N PRO A 52 11.68 11.34 -9.89
CA PRO A 52 11.96 10.27 -8.95
C PRO A 52 11.04 10.38 -7.73
N PRO A 53 10.67 9.25 -7.10
CA PRO A 53 9.91 9.29 -5.87
C PRO A 53 10.72 10.04 -4.80
N HIS A 54 12.02 9.76 -4.62
CA HIS A 54 12.89 10.47 -3.67
C HIS A 54 14.07 11.15 -4.38
N PRO A 55 14.61 12.29 -3.91
CA PRO A 55 15.72 12.99 -4.57
C PRO A 55 16.97 12.13 -4.83
N GLU A 56 17.22 11.15 -3.98
CA GLU A 56 18.35 10.23 -4.11
C GLU A 56 17.99 8.91 -4.83
N ALA A 57 16.72 8.72 -5.18
CA ALA A 57 16.26 7.49 -5.83
C ALA A 57 16.90 7.33 -7.21
N ARG A 58 17.24 6.08 -7.55
CA ARG A 58 17.87 5.72 -8.83
C ARG A 58 17.02 4.73 -9.58
N LEU A 59 16.65 5.06 -10.81
CA LEU A 59 15.79 4.20 -11.63
C LEU A 59 16.54 2.92 -12.02
N TRP A 60 15.86 1.77 -11.98
CA TRP A 60 16.42 0.51 -12.47
C TRP A 60 15.45 -0.37 -13.24
N GLY A 61 14.14 -0.10 -13.12
CA GLY A 61 13.13 -0.90 -13.82
C GLY A 61 11.94 -0.06 -14.28
N VAL A 62 11.33 -0.48 -15.39
CA VAL A 62 10.07 0.11 -15.86
C VAL A 62 9.14 -0.99 -16.35
N PHE A 63 7.94 -1.05 -15.78
CA PHE A 63 6.88 -1.94 -16.22
C PHE A 63 6.29 -1.49 -17.56
N ALA A 64 5.75 -2.44 -18.32
CA ALA A 64 5.08 -2.18 -19.60
C ALA A 64 3.84 -1.28 -19.46
N SER A 65 3.24 -1.24 -18.27
CA SER A 65 2.13 -0.34 -17.91
C SER A 65 2.59 1.06 -17.46
N GLY A 66 3.90 1.30 -17.35
CA GLY A 66 4.49 2.62 -17.09
C GLY A 66 4.93 2.85 -15.64
N GLU A 67 4.57 1.97 -14.70
CA GLU A 67 5.07 2.03 -13.32
C GLU A 67 6.59 1.77 -13.29
N THR A 68 7.26 2.36 -12.30
CA THR A 68 8.71 2.44 -12.28
C THR A 68 9.28 1.85 -10.99
N CYS A 69 10.44 1.22 -11.10
CA CYS A 69 11.19 0.64 -9.99
C CYS A 69 12.47 1.44 -9.77
N TRP A 70 12.70 1.77 -8.50
CA TRP A 70 13.79 2.63 -8.04
C TRP A 70 14.56 1.95 -6.92
N TRP A 71 15.84 2.27 -6.83
CA TRP A 71 16.66 2.03 -5.64
C TRP A 71 16.56 3.23 -4.74
N LEU A 72 16.35 3.00 -3.45
CA LEU A 72 16.48 4.00 -2.40
C LEU A 72 17.80 3.79 -1.65
N PRO A 73 18.78 4.68 -1.81
CA PRO A 73 20.08 4.56 -1.18
C PRO A 73 20.04 5.02 0.30
N VAL A 74 19.33 4.26 1.13
CA VAL A 74 19.18 4.56 2.57
C VAL A 74 20.44 4.24 3.40
N ASP A 75 21.46 3.63 2.78
CA ASP A 75 22.73 3.24 3.38
C ASP A 75 23.84 3.45 2.32
N ASP A 76 25.07 3.70 2.79
CA ASP A 76 26.25 3.83 1.94
C ASP A 76 26.58 2.52 1.21
N ASP A 77 26.19 1.37 1.76
CA ASP A 77 26.31 0.06 1.13
C ASP A 77 25.16 -0.20 0.12
N PRO A 78 25.46 -0.31 -1.19
CA PRO A 78 24.45 -0.62 -2.21
C PRO A 78 23.70 -1.94 -1.98
N ALA A 79 24.29 -2.91 -1.27
CA ALA A 79 23.63 -4.16 -0.95
C ALA A 79 22.43 -3.99 -0.01
N ARG A 80 22.31 -2.83 0.64
CA ARG A 80 21.23 -2.46 1.56
C ARG A 80 20.22 -1.49 0.94
N TRP A 81 20.41 -1.12 -0.32
CA TRP A 81 19.45 -0.26 -1.01
C TRP A 81 18.11 -0.97 -1.16
N LEU A 82 17.06 -0.24 -0.84
CA LEU A 82 15.71 -0.77 -0.84
C LEU A 82 15.02 -0.51 -2.17
N VAL A 83 14.00 -1.31 -2.48
CA VAL A 83 13.18 -1.10 -3.67
C VAL A 83 12.08 -0.08 -3.36
N ALA A 84 11.92 0.92 -4.22
CA ALA A 84 10.74 1.76 -4.27
C ALA A 84 10.03 1.62 -5.61
N LEU A 85 8.71 1.70 -5.57
CA LEU A 85 7.83 1.61 -6.71
C LEU A 85 7.03 2.92 -6.81
N ASP A 86 6.87 3.43 -8.02
CA ASP A 86 6.05 4.61 -8.33
C ASP A 86 5.11 4.29 -9.50
N GLY A 87 3.81 4.48 -9.29
CA GLY A 87 2.72 4.05 -10.17
C GLY A 87 1.38 4.63 -9.76
N HIS A 88 0.41 3.79 -9.36
CA HIS A 88 -0.90 4.22 -8.81
C HIS A 88 -0.81 4.79 -7.39
N GLY A 89 0.34 5.32 -7.01
CA GLY A 89 0.76 5.55 -5.64
C GLY A 89 2.24 5.21 -5.52
N ARG A 90 2.76 5.33 -4.30
CA ARG A 90 4.17 5.06 -4.00
C ARG A 90 4.28 4.01 -2.92
N GLN A 91 5.21 3.08 -3.08
CA GLN A 91 5.45 2.02 -2.10
C GLN A 91 6.94 1.73 -2.00
N GLN A 92 7.45 1.75 -0.77
CA GLN A 92 8.77 1.21 -0.46
C GLN A 92 8.62 -0.25 -0.02
N LEU A 93 9.57 -1.07 -0.41
CA LEU A 93 9.70 -2.45 0.00
C LEU A 93 11.05 -2.62 0.70
N ASN A 94 11.02 -3.20 1.90
CA ASN A 94 12.24 -3.54 2.65
C ASN A 94 12.85 -4.85 2.10
N LEU A 95 13.09 -4.88 0.80
CA LEU A 95 13.64 -5.96 0.01
C LEU A 95 14.79 -5.42 -0.85
N THR A 96 15.81 -6.25 -1.08
CA THR A 96 16.78 -5.97 -2.13
C THR A 96 16.14 -6.14 -3.51
N THR A 97 16.85 -5.74 -4.56
CA THR A 97 16.33 -5.90 -5.94
C THR A 97 16.12 -7.35 -6.32
N THR A 98 17.06 -8.23 -5.97
CA THR A 98 16.92 -9.66 -6.28
C THR A 98 15.81 -10.31 -5.48
N GLU A 99 15.69 -10.00 -4.18
CA GLU A 99 14.58 -10.49 -3.34
C GLU A 99 13.22 -10.03 -3.90
N PHE A 100 13.11 -8.76 -4.30
CA PHE A 100 11.90 -8.25 -4.95
C PHE A 100 11.58 -9.02 -6.24
N LEU A 101 12.55 -9.21 -7.14
CA LEU A 101 12.34 -9.91 -8.40
C LEU A 101 11.91 -11.37 -8.17
N GLU A 102 12.52 -12.06 -7.22
CA GLU A 102 12.16 -13.43 -6.86
C GLU A 102 10.73 -13.52 -6.33
N GLU A 103 10.39 -12.73 -5.31
CA GLU A 103 9.07 -12.74 -4.68
C GLU A 103 7.97 -12.27 -5.64
N TRP A 104 8.25 -11.27 -6.49
CA TRP A 104 7.32 -10.79 -7.52
C TRP A 104 7.08 -11.84 -8.62
N LEU A 105 8.14 -12.53 -9.08
CA LEU A 105 8.02 -13.58 -10.09
C LEU A 105 7.28 -14.82 -9.55
N ASP A 106 7.40 -15.11 -8.26
CA ASP A 106 6.65 -16.19 -7.62
C ASP A 106 5.20 -15.80 -7.26
N GLY A 107 4.80 -14.55 -7.51
CA GLY A 107 3.44 -14.06 -7.25
C GLY A 107 3.14 -13.86 -5.77
N LEU A 108 4.17 -13.67 -4.94
CA LEU A 108 4.03 -13.53 -3.48
C LEU A 108 3.75 -12.08 -3.04
N LEU A 109 3.90 -11.11 -3.94
CA LEU A 109 3.70 -9.69 -3.65
C LEU A 109 2.41 -9.17 -4.31
N ASP A 110 1.41 -8.78 -3.52
CA ASP A 110 0.25 -8.02 -3.99
C ASP A 110 0.56 -6.53 -3.85
N LEU A 111 1.07 -5.95 -4.93
CA LEU A 111 1.61 -4.60 -4.97
C LEU A 111 0.51 -3.62 -5.43
N PRO A 112 -0.15 -2.89 -4.50
CA PRO A 112 -1.24 -1.97 -4.86
C PRO A 112 -0.83 -0.89 -5.86
N VAL A 113 0.45 -0.50 -5.85
CA VAL A 113 1.01 0.53 -6.74
C VAL A 113 1.19 0.07 -8.19
N LEU A 114 1.18 -1.23 -8.47
CA LEU A 114 1.32 -1.78 -9.83
C LEU A 114 -0.04 -2.14 -10.41
N SER A 115 -0.26 -1.98 -11.71
CA SER A 115 -1.46 -2.45 -12.42
C SER A 115 -1.51 -3.98 -12.57
N LEU A 116 -0.37 -4.65 -12.39
CA LEU A 116 -0.22 -6.09 -12.57
C LEU A 116 -0.73 -6.89 -11.36
N PRO A 117 -1.42 -8.03 -11.56
CA PRO A 117 -1.91 -8.86 -10.45
C PRO A 117 -0.78 -9.70 -9.80
N PRO A 118 -0.97 -10.17 -8.55
CA PRO A 118 -0.04 -11.07 -7.86
C PRO A 118 -0.16 -12.51 -8.38
N VAL A 119 0.35 -12.76 -9.58
CA VAL A 119 0.37 -14.10 -10.19
C VAL A 119 1.81 -14.54 -10.45
N PRO A 120 2.11 -15.85 -10.33
CA PRO A 120 3.39 -16.38 -10.75
C PRO A 120 3.66 -16.07 -12.23
N ARG A 121 4.93 -15.77 -12.55
CA ARG A 121 5.38 -15.37 -13.87
C ARG A 121 6.54 -16.23 -14.34
N GLU A 122 6.58 -16.45 -15.64
CA GLU A 122 7.73 -17.14 -16.23
C GLU A 122 8.98 -16.28 -16.12
N ARG A 123 10.09 -16.92 -15.74
CA ARG A 123 11.41 -16.30 -15.62
C ARG A 123 12.10 -16.19 -16.98
N THR A 124 11.41 -15.64 -17.97
CA THR A 124 11.91 -15.42 -19.32
C THR A 124 12.48 -14.01 -19.46
N LEU A 125 13.69 -13.89 -19.98
CA LEU A 125 14.25 -12.60 -20.37
C LEU A 125 14.28 -12.46 -21.89
N THR A 126 13.62 -11.42 -22.40
CA THR A 126 13.72 -11.01 -23.80
C THR A 126 14.82 -9.95 -23.92
N PRO A 127 15.93 -10.20 -24.64
CA PRO A 127 17.01 -9.23 -24.79
C PRO A 127 16.55 -7.88 -25.33
N ALA A 128 17.21 -6.81 -24.90
CA ALA A 128 16.92 -5.46 -25.39
C ALA A 128 16.99 -5.35 -26.93
N GLY A 129 16.06 -4.59 -27.50
CA GLY A 129 15.90 -4.44 -28.96
C GLY A 129 15.15 -5.59 -29.65
N GLN A 130 14.85 -6.69 -28.95
CA GLN A 130 13.92 -7.69 -29.45
C GLN A 130 12.47 -7.30 -29.14
N ARG A 131 11.57 -7.67 -30.05
CA ARG A 131 10.14 -7.44 -29.85
C ARG A 131 9.65 -8.34 -28.72
N VAL A 132 9.16 -7.73 -27.66
CA VAL A 132 8.40 -8.41 -26.61
C VAL A 132 7.00 -8.63 -27.16
N GLU A 133 6.57 -9.88 -27.24
CA GLU A 133 5.15 -10.14 -27.47
C GLU A 133 4.39 -9.61 -26.26
N PRO A 134 3.31 -8.84 -26.44
CA PRO A 134 2.53 -8.34 -25.32
C PRO A 134 2.12 -9.54 -24.49
N ALA A 135 2.55 -9.57 -23.23
CA ALA A 135 2.14 -10.61 -22.30
C ALA A 135 0.61 -10.69 -22.39
N VAL A 136 0.09 -11.86 -22.80
CA VAL A 136 -1.34 -12.11 -22.75
C VAL A 136 -1.71 -11.82 -21.30
N PRO A 137 -2.56 -10.82 -21.01
CA PRO A 137 -2.96 -10.59 -19.64
C PRO A 137 -3.49 -11.93 -19.15
N ALA A 138 -2.83 -12.51 -18.14
CA ALA A 138 -3.41 -13.62 -17.41
C ALA A 138 -4.84 -13.18 -17.15
N SER A 139 -5.81 -13.99 -17.58
CA SER A 139 -7.22 -13.63 -17.54
C SER A 139 -7.68 -13.56 -16.08
N SER A 140 -7.24 -12.53 -15.38
CA SER A 140 -7.84 -12.06 -14.17
C SER A 140 -9.04 -11.27 -14.67
N GLN A 141 -10.23 -11.84 -14.50
CA GLN A 141 -11.37 -10.96 -14.29
C GLN A 141 -10.93 -9.91 -13.26
N PRO A 142 -11.34 -8.63 -13.37
CA PRO A 142 -11.13 -7.66 -12.31
C PRO A 142 -11.91 -8.12 -11.07
N GLY A 143 -11.37 -9.12 -10.37
CA GLY A 143 -11.69 -9.41 -9.00
C GLY A 143 -11.06 -8.27 -8.21
N THR A 144 -11.88 -7.64 -7.38
CA THR A 144 -11.43 -6.67 -6.38
C THR A 144 -10.16 -7.22 -5.73
N ARG A 145 -9.05 -6.49 -5.87
CA ARG A 145 -7.78 -6.89 -5.26
C ARG A 145 -7.97 -7.06 -3.77
N ASN A 146 -7.22 -7.99 -3.18
CA ASN A 146 -7.36 -8.27 -1.76
C ASN A 146 -6.58 -7.21 -0.96
N SER A 147 -7.28 -6.18 -0.49
CA SER A 147 -6.72 -5.08 0.30
C SER A 147 -5.94 -5.54 1.53
N LEU A 148 -6.33 -6.65 2.17
CA LEU A 148 -5.58 -7.21 3.30
C LEU A 148 -4.25 -7.85 2.85
N ALA A 149 -4.22 -8.53 1.71
CA ALA A 149 -2.97 -9.07 1.15
C ALA A 149 -2.03 -7.95 0.70
N GLN A 150 -2.60 -6.86 0.16
CA GLN A 150 -1.85 -5.64 -0.15
C GLN A 150 -1.26 -5.02 1.12
N LEU A 151 -2.06 -4.91 2.18
CA LEU A 151 -1.59 -4.41 3.47
C LEU A 151 -0.44 -5.28 4.00
N GLN A 152 -0.55 -6.61 3.96
CA GLN A 152 0.53 -7.52 4.33
C GLN A 152 1.81 -7.32 3.51
N THR A 153 1.68 -6.97 2.23
CA THR A 153 2.82 -6.64 1.37
C THR A 153 3.48 -5.32 1.76
N ILE A 154 2.70 -4.35 2.25
CA ILE A 154 3.21 -3.06 2.74
C ILE A 154 3.85 -3.24 4.13
N ILE A 155 3.07 -3.65 5.13
CA ILE A 155 3.48 -3.58 6.55
C ILE A 155 4.00 -4.90 7.11
N GLY A 156 3.93 -5.99 6.34
CA GLY A 156 4.40 -7.32 6.75
C GLY A 156 3.32 -8.22 7.34
N PRO A 157 3.67 -9.48 7.61
CA PRO A 157 2.75 -10.43 8.20
C PRO A 157 2.37 -10.01 9.62
N GLY A 158 1.11 -10.21 9.98
CA GLY A 158 0.64 -10.05 11.35
C GLY A 158 0.88 -11.30 12.19
N THR A 159 0.53 -11.20 13.48
CA THR A 159 0.43 -12.37 14.38
C THR A 159 -1.04 -12.74 14.48
N PRO A 160 -1.47 -13.90 13.97
CA PRO A 160 -2.90 -14.22 13.96
C PRO A 160 -3.47 -14.46 15.35
N GLY A 161 -4.76 -14.16 15.52
CA GLY A 161 -5.53 -14.43 16.73
C GLY A 161 -7.03 -14.35 16.47
N THR A 162 -7.83 -14.44 17.53
CA THR A 162 -9.29 -14.55 17.43
C THR A 162 -9.98 -13.65 18.45
N TYR A 163 -11.16 -13.16 18.09
CA TYR A 163 -12.03 -12.36 18.96
C TYR A 163 -13.42 -13.02 19.04
N GLU A 164 -14.10 -12.81 20.16
CA GLU A 164 -15.49 -13.23 20.35
C GLU A 164 -16.43 -12.23 19.67
N TRP A 165 -16.48 -12.28 18.34
CA TRP A 165 -17.17 -11.28 17.53
C TRP A 165 -18.67 -11.16 17.82
N GLU A 166 -19.35 -12.25 18.16
CA GLU A 166 -20.79 -12.23 18.46
C GLU A 166 -21.09 -11.37 19.70
N ASP A 167 -20.26 -11.47 20.74
CA ASP A 167 -20.40 -10.65 21.96
C ASP A 167 -20.18 -9.16 21.65
N ILE A 168 -19.15 -8.85 20.84
CA ILE A 168 -18.81 -7.48 20.41
C ILE A 168 -19.94 -6.88 19.54
N GLU A 169 -20.45 -7.63 18.57
CA GLU A 169 -21.54 -7.22 17.69
C GLU A 169 -22.84 -7.00 18.49
N GLN A 170 -23.12 -7.87 19.48
CA GLN A 170 -24.25 -7.74 20.39
C GLN A 170 -24.13 -6.49 21.29
N GLU A 171 -22.96 -6.22 21.86
CA GLU A 171 -22.71 -5.02 22.68
C GLU A 171 -22.92 -3.73 21.88
N LEU A 172 -22.42 -3.70 20.64
CA LEU A 172 -22.63 -2.59 19.72
C LEU A 172 -24.07 -2.45 19.24
N GLY A 173 -24.89 -3.50 19.32
CA GLY A 173 -26.24 -3.50 18.79
C GLY A 173 -26.29 -3.50 17.25
N VAL A 174 -25.28 -4.07 16.60
CA VAL A 174 -25.24 -4.27 15.14
C VAL A 174 -25.42 -5.75 14.80
N PRO A 175 -26.03 -6.10 13.65
CA PRO A 175 -26.21 -7.51 13.29
C PRO A 175 -24.89 -8.20 12.95
N ARG A 176 -23.92 -7.44 12.44
CA ARG A 176 -22.58 -7.90 12.07
C ARG A 176 -21.67 -6.68 11.82
N LEU A 177 -20.37 -6.83 12.04
CA LEU A 177 -19.33 -5.88 11.63
C LEU A 177 -18.74 -6.21 10.24
N PRO A 178 -18.14 -5.22 9.54
CA PRO A 178 -17.47 -5.46 8.26
C PRO A 178 -16.45 -6.60 8.34
N ALA A 179 -16.46 -7.51 7.35
CA ALA A 179 -15.60 -8.69 7.36
C ALA A 179 -14.11 -8.33 7.23
N ASP A 180 -13.78 -7.23 6.54
CA ASP A 180 -12.40 -6.79 6.37
C ASP A 180 -11.80 -6.21 7.67
N TYR A 181 -12.60 -5.50 8.48
CA TYR A 181 -12.25 -5.09 9.83
C TYR A 181 -11.95 -6.31 10.73
N LYS A 182 -12.83 -7.32 10.70
CA LYS A 182 -12.62 -8.55 11.48
C LYS A 182 -11.35 -9.28 11.06
N ARG A 183 -11.14 -9.46 9.75
CA ARG A 183 -9.93 -10.10 9.23
C ARG A 183 -8.66 -9.30 9.54
N LEU A 184 -8.72 -7.97 9.53
CA LEU A 184 -7.61 -7.10 9.90
C LEU A 184 -7.16 -7.40 11.33
N TYR A 185 -8.09 -7.42 12.29
CA TYR A 185 -7.79 -7.72 13.69
C TYR A 185 -7.41 -9.19 13.92
N GLU A 186 -8.03 -10.14 13.23
CA GLU A 186 -7.63 -11.55 13.29
C GLU A 186 -6.23 -11.79 12.72
N THR A 187 -5.80 -10.99 11.74
CA THR A 187 -4.47 -11.11 11.11
C THR A 187 -3.39 -10.46 11.95
N TYR A 188 -3.66 -9.26 12.48
CA TYR A 188 -2.74 -8.45 13.28
C TYR A 188 -3.18 -8.40 14.74
N TYR A 189 -3.50 -9.56 15.32
CA TYR A 189 -4.03 -9.67 16.67
C TYR A 189 -3.30 -8.74 17.64
N SER A 190 -4.08 -7.94 18.36
CA SER A 190 -3.58 -6.87 19.20
C SER A 190 -4.54 -6.68 20.37
N ASP A 191 -4.00 -6.55 21.57
CA ASP A 191 -4.79 -6.19 22.76
C ASP A 191 -5.09 -4.67 22.81
N HIS A 192 -4.69 -3.93 21.78
CA HIS A 192 -4.82 -2.46 21.65
C HIS A 192 -5.17 -2.07 20.20
N TRP A 193 -5.30 -0.78 19.93
CA TRP A 193 -5.51 -0.22 18.59
C TRP A 193 -4.47 -0.71 17.58
N ILE A 194 -4.89 -0.93 16.33
CA ILE A 194 -3.96 -1.05 15.21
C ILE A 194 -3.59 0.37 14.78
N VAL A 195 -2.30 0.72 14.83
CA VAL A 195 -1.82 2.06 14.49
C VAL A 195 -0.97 2.01 13.23
N LEU A 196 -1.44 2.65 12.16
CA LEU A 196 -0.77 2.68 10.86
C LEU A 196 -0.76 4.11 10.33
N ASN A 197 0.43 4.68 10.12
CA ASN A 197 0.60 6.04 9.60
C ASN A 197 -0.24 7.09 10.37
N GLY A 198 -0.25 7.06 11.71
CA GLY A 198 -1.06 7.99 12.50
C GLY A 198 -2.58 7.79 12.40
N ILE A 199 -3.04 6.69 11.81
CA ILE A 199 -4.42 6.22 11.83
C ILE A 199 -4.54 5.18 12.94
N PHE A 200 -5.48 5.40 13.85
CA PHE A 200 -5.74 4.57 15.02
C PHE A 200 -7.05 3.83 14.78
N ILE A 201 -6.95 2.58 14.35
CA ILE A 201 -8.12 1.72 14.16
C ILE A 201 -8.62 1.29 15.53
N GLU A 202 -9.92 1.49 15.76
CA GLU A 202 -10.53 1.24 17.05
C GLU A 202 -10.52 -0.25 17.37
N HIS A 203 -10.16 -0.59 18.61
CA HIS A 203 -10.05 -1.97 19.05
C HIS A 203 -11.44 -2.58 19.27
N PRO A 204 -11.67 -3.86 18.92
CA PRO A 204 -13.02 -4.44 18.91
C PRO A 204 -13.75 -4.35 20.24
N HIS A 205 -13.04 -4.58 21.36
CA HIS A 205 -13.64 -4.53 22.69
C HIS A 205 -13.94 -3.11 23.19
N ASP A 206 -13.35 -2.09 22.57
CA ASP A 206 -13.53 -0.69 22.97
C ASP A 206 -14.53 0.05 22.07
N LEU A 207 -14.88 -0.52 20.90
CA LEU A 207 -15.73 0.07 19.88
C LEU A 207 -17.02 0.70 20.45
N ALA A 208 -17.74 0.01 21.34
CA ALA A 208 -18.99 0.53 21.89
C ALA A 208 -18.76 1.79 22.74
N SER A 209 -17.83 1.72 23.70
CA SER A 209 -17.51 2.84 24.57
C SER A 209 -16.88 4.03 23.82
N SER A 210 -16.01 3.75 22.86
CA SER A 210 -15.38 4.75 22.00
C SER A 210 -16.40 5.40 21.08
N HIS A 211 -17.34 4.61 20.54
CA HIS A 211 -18.44 5.15 19.74
C HIS A 211 -19.33 6.08 20.56
N GLU A 212 -19.75 5.70 21.76
CA GLU A 212 -20.56 6.58 22.63
C GLU A 212 -19.85 7.91 22.89
N THR A 213 -18.57 7.85 23.27
CA THR A 213 -17.74 9.04 23.56
C THR A 213 -17.63 9.97 22.35
N HIS A 214 -17.35 9.42 21.16
CA HIS A 214 -17.22 10.23 19.95
C HIS A 214 -18.58 10.72 19.43
N ALA A 215 -19.64 9.93 19.58
CA ALA A 215 -21.00 10.32 19.19
C ALA A 215 -21.52 11.46 20.07
N GLU A 216 -21.29 11.42 21.39
CA GLU A 216 -21.57 12.53 22.30
C GLU A 216 -20.81 13.80 21.89
N SER A 217 -19.51 13.68 21.66
CA SER A 217 -18.69 14.80 21.20
C SER A 217 -19.20 15.39 19.88
N MET A 218 -19.63 14.55 18.93
CA MET A 218 -20.20 15.00 17.67
C MET A 218 -21.54 15.72 17.86
N ARG A 219 -22.40 15.25 18.77
CA ARG A 219 -23.68 15.90 19.11
C ARG A 219 -23.48 17.26 19.78
N GLU A 220 -22.50 17.36 20.68
CA GLU A 220 -22.24 18.58 21.46
C GLU A 220 -21.57 19.68 20.63
N TRP A 221 -20.52 19.33 19.91
CA TRP A 221 -19.65 20.32 19.26
C TRP A 221 -20.05 20.57 17.81
N GLY A 222 -20.62 19.56 17.13
CA GLY A 222 -21.02 19.61 15.73
C GLY A 222 -19.87 19.98 14.76
N PHE A 223 -20.00 19.62 13.49
CA PHE A 223 -19.04 20.09 12.46
C PHE A 223 -19.38 21.49 11.98
N GLY A 224 -19.43 22.49 12.88
CA GLY A 224 -19.79 23.89 12.55
C GLY A 224 -21.14 24.10 11.84
N SER A 225 -21.89 23.01 11.59
CA SER A 225 -23.07 22.92 10.74
C SER A 225 -23.89 21.63 11.02
N GLY A 226 -23.84 21.11 12.26
CA GLY A 226 -24.65 19.97 12.73
C GLY A 226 -24.37 18.62 12.02
N PRO A 227 -24.90 17.50 12.52
CA PRO A 227 -24.76 16.21 11.85
C PRO A 227 -25.63 16.20 10.58
N ARG A 228 -25.02 16.04 9.39
CA ARG A 228 -25.76 15.74 8.15
C ARG A 228 -26.29 14.30 8.12
N HIS A 229 -25.74 13.44 8.99
CA HIS A 229 -26.04 12.02 9.07
C HIS A 229 -26.51 11.66 10.49
N PRO A 230 -27.48 10.73 10.63
CA PRO A 230 -27.82 10.15 11.92
C PRO A 230 -26.60 9.46 12.55
N LEU A 231 -26.65 9.22 13.86
CA LEU A 231 -25.62 8.48 14.59
C LEU A 231 -26.19 7.15 15.06
N HIS A 232 -25.44 6.07 14.95
CA HIS A 232 -25.84 4.77 15.51
C HIS A 232 -26.20 4.96 17.02
N PRO A 233 -27.30 4.37 17.53
CA PRO A 233 -28.14 3.32 16.95
C PRO A 233 -29.31 3.78 16.07
N GLU A 234 -29.38 5.06 15.68
CA GLU A 234 -30.40 5.50 14.73
C GLU A 234 -30.23 4.75 13.39
N PRO A 235 -31.32 4.31 12.71
CA PRO A 235 -31.22 3.56 11.46
C PRO A 235 -30.39 4.28 10.39
N GLY A 236 -29.37 3.59 9.86
CA GLY A 236 -28.43 4.15 8.88
C GLY A 236 -27.47 5.19 9.46
N GLY A 237 -27.29 5.21 10.79
CA GLY A 237 -26.43 6.13 11.49
C GLY A 237 -24.94 5.78 11.37
N LEU A 238 -24.09 6.79 11.49
CA LEU A 238 -22.64 6.60 11.48
C LEU A 238 -22.19 5.84 12.74
N LEU A 239 -21.33 4.84 12.54
CA LEU A 239 -20.70 4.05 13.61
C LEU A 239 -19.20 4.35 13.65
N TYR A 240 -18.67 4.73 14.81
CA TYR A 240 -17.25 5.10 14.93
C TYR A 240 -16.36 3.87 14.73
N CYS A 241 -15.26 4.03 13.99
CA CYS A 241 -14.35 2.90 13.72
C CYS A 241 -12.86 3.22 13.83
N ALA A 242 -12.47 4.49 13.71
CA ALA A 242 -11.07 4.89 13.82
C ALA A 242 -10.91 6.39 14.04
N GLY A 243 -9.74 6.78 14.55
CA GLY A 243 -9.31 8.16 14.66
C GLY A 243 -8.00 8.40 13.90
N THR A 244 -7.63 9.66 13.74
CA THR A 244 -6.33 10.05 13.18
C THR A 244 -5.60 10.98 14.15
N GLU A 245 -4.28 11.01 14.07
CA GLU A 245 -3.43 11.93 14.84
C GLU A 245 -3.83 13.38 14.59
N GLY A 246 -4.22 13.69 13.36
CA GLY A 246 -4.73 15.00 12.95
C GLY A 246 -6.11 15.35 13.50
N ARG A 247 -6.71 14.52 14.35
CA ARG A 247 -8.05 14.70 14.95
C ARG A 247 -9.21 14.62 13.94
N ALA A 248 -9.02 13.92 12.82
CA ALA A 248 -10.15 13.47 12.02
C ALA A 248 -10.76 12.22 12.69
N SER A 249 -12.08 12.09 12.62
CA SER A 249 -12.78 10.88 13.03
C SER A 249 -13.28 10.11 11.81
N LEU A 250 -13.14 8.80 11.85
CA LEU A 250 -13.55 7.88 10.80
C LEU A 250 -14.73 7.05 11.29
N TRP A 251 -15.73 6.91 10.42
CA TRP A 251 -16.99 6.29 10.74
C TRP A 251 -17.43 5.36 9.62
N TRP A 252 -17.97 4.20 9.96
CA TRP A 252 -18.73 3.42 9.00
C TRP A 252 -20.09 4.05 8.75
N ASP A 253 -20.43 4.21 7.48
CA ASP A 253 -21.79 4.58 7.06
C ASP A 253 -22.67 3.34 6.93
N THR A 254 -23.57 3.16 7.90
CA THR A 254 -24.37 1.94 8.04
C THR A 254 -25.66 1.94 7.20
N ARG A 255 -25.80 2.83 6.22
CA ARG A 255 -27.01 2.93 5.38
C ARG A 255 -27.28 1.70 4.51
N ASP A 256 -26.23 0.99 4.07
CA ASP A 256 -26.39 -0.28 3.36
C ASP A 256 -26.70 -1.40 4.39
N PRO A 257 -27.68 -2.28 4.15
CA PRO A 257 -27.95 -3.39 5.07
C PRO A 257 -26.84 -4.44 5.13
N ASP A 258 -25.92 -4.48 4.16
CA ASP A 258 -24.75 -5.37 4.18
C ASP A 258 -23.52 -4.65 4.76
N PRO A 259 -23.00 -5.08 5.93
CA PRO A 259 -21.82 -4.46 6.54
C PRO A 259 -20.55 -4.49 5.68
N ASP A 260 -20.43 -5.43 4.73
CA ASP A 260 -19.28 -5.44 3.82
C ASP A 260 -19.36 -4.33 2.75
N ARG A 261 -20.43 -3.54 2.75
CA ARG A 261 -20.65 -2.39 1.87
C ARG A 261 -20.72 -1.07 2.63
N TRP A 262 -20.38 -1.06 3.92
CA TRP A 262 -20.29 0.17 4.72
C TRP A 262 -18.98 0.92 4.38
N PRO A 263 -19.06 2.07 3.69
CA PRO A 263 -17.87 2.85 3.40
C PRO A 263 -17.37 3.58 4.65
N ILE A 264 -16.10 3.98 4.61
CA ILE A 264 -15.53 4.94 5.56
C ILE A 264 -15.98 6.36 5.19
N TRP A 265 -16.59 7.04 6.16
CA TRP A 265 -16.91 8.46 6.14
C TRP A 265 -16.00 9.22 7.11
N THR A 266 -15.64 10.46 6.76
CA THR A 266 -14.84 11.34 7.61
C THR A 266 -15.40 12.75 7.64
N ASP A 267 -15.17 13.43 8.75
CA ASP A 267 -15.55 14.83 8.95
C ASP A 267 -14.67 15.84 8.22
N ARG A 268 -13.49 15.43 7.76
CA ARG A 268 -12.51 16.31 7.11
C ARG A 268 -12.79 16.57 5.64
N ARG A 269 -13.43 15.63 4.94
CA ARG A 269 -13.74 15.75 3.52
C ARG A 269 -15.11 15.13 3.22
N ASP A 270 -15.93 15.86 2.47
CA ASP A 270 -17.17 15.35 1.87
C ASP A 270 -16.78 14.58 0.60
N THR A 271 -16.43 13.30 0.74
CA THR A 271 -16.04 12.43 -0.38
C THR A 271 -17.13 11.40 -0.65
N GLU A 272 -17.39 11.14 -1.93
CA GLU A 272 -18.25 10.03 -2.38
C GLU A 272 -17.45 8.72 -2.57
N GLU A 273 -16.17 8.68 -2.22
CA GLU A 273 -15.33 7.49 -2.36
C GLU A 273 -15.72 6.45 -1.31
N LEU A 274 -16.00 5.23 -1.77
CA LEU A 274 -16.52 4.14 -0.96
C LEU A 274 -15.39 3.14 -0.71
N TRP A 275 -14.58 3.36 0.31
CA TRP A 275 -13.58 2.39 0.75
C TRP A 275 -14.06 1.59 1.95
N THR A 276 -13.72 0.31 1.97
CA THR A 276 -13.66 -0.44 3.23
C THR A 276 -12.46 0.00 4.08
N ILE A 277 -12.35 -0.46 5.33
CA ILE A 277 -11.28 0.01 6.23
C ILE A 277 -9.89 -0.39 5.73
N THR A 278 -9.77 -1.60 5.17
CA THR A 278 -8.50 -2.11 4.64
C THR A 278 -8.12 -1.44 3.32
N GLU A 279 -9.08 -1.13 2.45
CA GLU A 279 -8.85 -0.35 1.23
C GLU A 279 -8.38 1.07 1.55
N PHE A 280 -9.02 1.71 2.53
CA PHE A 280 -8.63 3.04 3.03
C PHE A 280 -7.19 3.03 3.56
N LEU A 281 -6.83 2.04 4.39
CA LEU A 281 -5.46 1.90 4.91
C LEU A 281 -4.42 1.72 3.79
N VAL A 282 -4.72 0.91 2.77
CA VAL A 282 -3.83 0.75 1.60
C VAL A 282 -3.68 2.07 0.85
N ALA A 283 -4.78 2.80 0.63
CA ALA A 283 -4.75 4.09 -0.05
C ALA A 283 -3.90 5.12 0.71
N GLU A 284 -4.08 5.23 2.03
CA GLU A 284 -3.30 6.14 2.88
C GLU A 284 -1.81 5.77 2.90
N LEU A 285 -1.48 4.49 3.06
CA LEU A 285 -0.09 4.01 3.12
C LEU A 285 0.65 4.12 1.77
N THR A 286 -0.08 4.26 0.66
CA THR A 286 0.48 4.43 -0.68
C THR A 286 0.38 5.85 -1.22
N GLY A 287 -0.15 6.79 -0.43
CA GLY A 287 -0.22 8.21 -0.76
C GLY A 287 -1.32 8.58 -1.75
N VAL A 288 -2.37 7.75 -1.87
CA VAL A 288 -3.56 8.04 -2.70
C VAL A 288 -4.85 8.16 -1.89
N GLY A 289 -4.75 8.13 -0.57
CA GLY A 289 -5.86 8.36 0.35
C GLY A 289 -6.28 9.84 0.46
N LEU A 290 -6.98 10.14 1.55
CA LEU A 290 -7.50 11.47 1.87
C LEU A 290 -6.50 12.39 2.55
N ASP A 291 -5.27 11.92 2.80
CA ASP A 291 -4.20 12.72 3.40
C ASP A 291 -4.63 13.24 4.78
N LEU A 292 -5.15 12.33 5.62
CA LEU A 292 -5.75 12.68 6.93
C LEU A 292 -4.72 12.77 8.05
N THR A 293 -3.46 12.47 7.77
CA THR A 293 -2.38 12.45 8.74
C THR A 293 -1.79 13.86 8.88
N ASP A 294 -1.47 14.28 10.11
CA ASP A 294 -1.08 15.67 10.35
C ASP A 294 0.42 15.89 10.08
N SER A 295 0.69 16.72 9.07
CA SER A 295 2.04 17.20 8.73
C SER A 295 2.71 18.12 9.75
N SER A 296 2.00 18.54 10.80
CA SER A 296 2.54 19.44 11.84
C SER A 296 3.61 18.82 12.73
N LEU A 297 3.69 17.48 12.77
CA LEU A 297 4.81 16.73 13.38
C LEU A 297 6.00 16.55 12.41
N GLY A 298 5.96 17.21 11.26
CA GLY A 298 6.82 17.02 10.10
C GLY A 298 6.01 16.43 8.96
N ASN A 299 6.29 16.81 7.72
CA ASN A 299 5.66 16.20 6.55
C ASN A 299 5.94 14.68 6.56
N PRO A 300 4.91 13.82 6.63
CA PRO A 300 5.10 12.37 6.61
C PRO A 300 5.82 11.92 5.34
N ALA A 301 5.73 12.65 4.22
CA ALA A 301 6.55 12.37 3.05
C ALA A 301 8.06 12.63 3.25
N ASP A 302 8.44 13.42 4.25
CA ASP A 302 9.84 13.80 4.54
C ASP A 302 10.51 12.93 5.62
N TRP A 303 9.75 12.25 6.49
CA TRP A 303 10.31 11.34 7.52
C TRP A 303 9.61 9.98 7.63
N ALA A 304 8.44 9.81 6.99
CA ALA A 304 7.59 8.63 7.03
C ALA A 304 7.26 8.07 5.62
N TRP A 305 8.09 8.32 4.60
CA TRP A 305 8.04 7.52 3.38
C TRP A 305 8.35 6.07 3.78
N PRO A 306 7.42 5.11 3.55
CA PRO A 306 6.98 4.23 4.60
C PRO A 306 8.17 3.41 5.09
N ILE A 307 8.52 3.63 6.36
CA ILE A 307 9.50 2.85 7.12
C ILE A 307 9.07 1.36 7.21
N TRP A 308 7.88 1.04 6.71
CA TRP A 308 7.25 -0.26 6.67
C TRP A 308 7.37 -0.85 5.27
N GLY A 309 8.44 -1.60 5.05
CA GLY A 309 8.35 -2.82 4.26
C GLY A 309 8.11 -4.01 5.20
N PRO A 310 7.78 -5.20 4.67
CA PRO A 310 7.31 -6.34 5.47
C PRO A 310 8.36 -6.91 6.45
N ARG A 311 9.59 -6.44 6.35
CA ARG A 311 10.74 -6.86 7.14
C ARG A 311 11.38 -5.63 7.76
N ARG A 312 11.90 -5.76 8.97
CA ARG A 312 12.77 -4.71 9.53
C ARG A 312 13.96 -4.52 8.60
N PRO A 313 14.42 -3.27 8.34
CA PRO A 313 15.68 -3.02 7.67
C PRO A 313 16.80 -3.81 8.37
N ARG A 314 17.65 -4.52 7.60
CA ARG A 314 18.75 -5.35 8.13
C ARG A 314 19.99 -4.52 8.45
#